data_AF-A0A7C4GQW0-F1
#
_entry.id   AF-A0A7C4GQW0-F1
#
_cell.length_a   1.000
_cell.length_b   1.000
_cell.length_c   1.000
_cell.angle_alpha   90.00
_cell.angle_beta   90.00
_cell.angle_gamma   90.00
#
_symmetry.space_group_name_H-M   'P 1'
#
loop_
_entity.id
_entity.type
_entity.pdbx_description
1 polymer ?
#
loop_
_entity_poly.entity_id
_entity_poly.type
_entity_poly.pdbx_seq_one_letter_code
_entity_poly.pdbx_strand_id
1 'polypeptide(L)'
;MPRKGRTQDPGVCPNCGARDLKPSKTWQVVSPLPDARGRITITVMGSYSCPNCGYSWRAVVSKIRTGGSDVEIEGRGEGKKVELGEERKGKVIEIDLSELEREEE
;
A
#
# COMPACT_ATOMS: atom_id res chain seq x y z
N MET A 1 5.65 -19.87 -22.51
CA MET A 1 6.44 -19.02 -21.59
C MET A 1 6.01 -17.58 -21.79
N PRO A 2 5.46 -16.88 -20.78
CA PRO A 2 5.01 -15.49 -20.93
C PRO A 2 6.20 -14.58 -21.27
N ARG A 3 6.03 -13.77 -22.32
CA ARG A 3 7.09 -12.98 -22.94
C ARG A 3 7.58 -11.87 -22.00
N LYS A 4 8.89 -11.85 -21.82
CA LYS A 4 9.72 -10.81 -21.20
C LYS A 4 9.32 -9.44 -21.78
N GLY A 5 8.82 -8.51 -20.97
CA GLY A 5 8.81 -7.09 -21.35
C GLY A 5 7.60 -6.21 -21.01
N ARG A 6 6.53 -6.70 -20.38
CA ARG A 6 5.50 -5.79 -19.81
C ARG A 6 5.34 -6.08 -18.33
N THR A 7 5.56 -5.06 -17.50
CA THR A 7 5.07 -5.02 -16.12
C THR A 7 3.56 -5.14 -16.21
N GLN A 8 3.05 -6.37 -16.14
CA GLN A 8 1.63 -6.65 -16.23
C GLN A 8 0.95 -6.06 -14.99
N ASP A 9 -0.04 -5.21 -15.21
CA ASP A 9 -0.88 -4.70 -14.14
C ASP A 9 -1.43 -5.88 -13.32
N PRO A 10 -1.16 -5.93 -12.01
CA PRO A 10 -1.58 -7.05 -11.17
C PRO A 10 -3.11 -7.21 -11.12
N GLY A 11 -3.85 -6.12 -11.33
CA GLY A 11 -5.32 -6.08 -11.37
C GLY A 11 -5.94 -6.45 -12.72
N VAL A 12 -5.16 -6.91 -13.71
CA VAL A 12 -5.67 -7.33 -15.02
C VAL A 12 -5.40 -8.81 -15.24
N CYS A 13 -6.45 -9.57 -15.58
CA CYS A 13 -6.33 -10.99 -15.88
C CYS A 13 -5.49 -11.18 -17.15
N PRO A 14 -4.38 -11.95 -17.09
CA PRO A 14 -3.51 -12.16 -18.25
C PRO A 14 -4.14 -13.05 -19.33
N ASN A 15 -5.23 -13.76 -19.02
CA ASN A 15 -5.90 -14.69 -19.93
C ASN A 15 -7.10 -14.04 -20.66
N CYS A 16 -8.01 -13.39 -19.92
CA CYS A 16 -9.23 -12.82 -20.50
C CYS A 16 -9.30 -11.29 -20.51
N GLY A 17 -8.33 -10.60 -19.89
CA GLY A 17 -8.28 -9.13 -19.86
C GLY A 17 -9.25 -8.47 -18.86
N ALA A 18 -9.96 -9.22 -18.02
CA ALA A 18 -10.79 -8.67 -16.94
C ALA A 18 -9.96 -7.75 -16.02
N ARG A 19 -10.51 -6.60 -15.64
CA ARG A 19 -9.83 -5.55 -14.87
C ARG A 19 -10.38 -5.45 -13.43
N ASP A 20 -9.71 -4.65 -12.60
CA ASP A 20 -10.09 -4.34 -11.22
C ASP A 20 -10.24 -5.57 -10.30
N LEU A 21 -9.42 -6.58 -10.57
CA LEU A 21 -9.38 -7.81 -9.78
C LEU A 21 -8.60 -7.56 -8.49
N LYS A 22 -9.21 -7.93 -7.35
CA LYS A 22 -8.60 -7.85 -6.03
C LYS A 22 -7.86 -9.15 -5.70
N PRO A 23 -6.75 -9.10 -4.94
CA PRO A 23 -6.05 -10.30 -4.52
C PRO A 23 -6.94 -11.11 -3.56
N SER A 24 -7.01 -12.42 -3.77
CA SER A 24 -7.72 -13.37 -2.91
C SER A 24 -6.97 -13.64 -1.61
N LYS A 25 -5.64 -13.68 -1.67
CA LYS A 25 -4.75 -13.82 -0.51
C LYS A 25 -3.52 -12.96 -0.72
N THR A 26 -3.04 -12.36 0.35
CA THR A 26 -1.81 -11.58 0.36
C THR A 26 -0.84 -12.14 1.38
N TRP A 27 0.45 -12.14 1.06
CA TRP A 27 1.50 -12.49 2.00
C TRP A 27 2.69 -11.54 1.83
N GLN A 28 3.47 -11.40 2.89
CA GLN A 28 4.62 -10.52 2.93
C GLN A 28 5.89 -11.34 2.69
N VAL A 29 6.79 -10.82 1.88
CA VAL A 29 8.14 -11.35 1.65
C VAL A 29 9.13 -10.29 2.07
N VAL A 30 9.86 -10.56 3.16
CA VAL A 30 10.85 -9.64 3.71
C VAL A 30 12.22 -10.00 3.14
N SER A 31 12.92 -9.00 2.57
CA SER A 31 14.30 -9.19 2.12
C SER A 31 15.22 -9.38 3.34
N PRO A 32 16.03 -10.46 3.39
CA PRO A 32 16.95 -10.70 4.51
C PRO A 32 18.14 -9.72 4.53
N LEU A 33 18.46 -9.13 3.38
CA LEU A 33 19.52 -8.14 3.23
C LEU A 33 18.94 -6.72 3.21
N PRO A 34 19.45 -5.80 4.03
CA PRO A 34 19.10 -4.39 3.94
C PRO A 34 19.71 -3.77 2.68
N ASP A 35 19.01 -2.78 2.12
CA ASP A 35 19.45 -1.97 0.99
C ASP A 35 20.68 -1.11 1.39
N ALA A 36 21.34 -0.45 0.43
CA ALA A 36 22.54 0.37 0.68
C ALA A 36 22.32 1.50 1.71
N ARG A 37 21.06 1.88 1.95
CA ARG A 37 20.63 2.85 2.97
C ARG A 37 20.17 2.22 4.29
N GLY A 38 20.41 0.93 4.52
CA GLY A 38 19.98 0.21 5.73
C GLY A 38 18.48 -0.10 5.78
N ARG A 39 17.78 -0.05 4.63
CA ARG A 39 16.32 -0.26 4.55
C ARG A 39 15.97 -1.70 4.28
N ILE A 40 15.04 -2.25 5.05
CA ILE A 40 14.47 -3.57 4.81
C ILE A 40 13.33 -3.41 3.79
N THR A 41 13.38 -4.22 2.73
CA THR A 41 12.30 -4.23 1.72
C THR A 41 11.28 -5.32 2.09
N ILE A 42 10.06 -4.90 2.38
CA ILE A 42 8.89 -5.76 2.58
C ILE A 42 8.07 -5.71 1.28
N THR A 43 8.05 -6.82 0.55
CA THR A 43 7.24 -6.96 -0.66
C THR A 43 5.93 -7.66 -0.32
N VAL A 44 4.80 -6.99 -0.54
CA VAL A 44 3.48 -7.62 -0.42
C VAL A 44 3.13 -8.26 -1.75
N MET A 45 3.06 -9.60 -1.75
CA MET A 45 2.60 -10.37 -2.89
C MET A 45 1.12 -10.72 -2.70
N GLY A 46 0.40 -10.84 -3.82
CA GLY A 46 -1.00 -11.24 -3.85
C GLY A 46 -1.23 -12.38 -4.84
N SER A 47 -2.08 -13.35 -4.47
CA SER A 47 -2.68 -14.28 -5.41
C SER A 47 -3.98 -13.69 -5.93
N TYR A 48 -4.21 -13.80 -7.23
CA TYR A 48 -5.42 -13.36 -7.89
C TYR A 48 -6.12 -14.56 -8.50
N SER A 49 -7.45 -14.50 -8.53
CA SER A 49 -8.29 -15.46 -9.23
C SER A 49 -9.25 -14.68 -10.11
N CYS A 50 -9.30 -15.02 -11.39
CA CYS A 50 -10.23 -14.40 -12.31
C CYS A 50 -11.63 -15.04 -12.19
N PRO A 51 -12.68 -14.28 -11.84
CA PRO A 51 -14.05 -14.81 -11.80
C PRO A 51 -14.60 -15.12 -13.19
N ASN A 52 -14.05 -14.52 -14.25
CA ASN A 52 -14.54 -14.69 -15.62
C ASN A 52 -14.01 -15.98 -16.30
N CYS A 53 -12.73 -16.31 -16.09
CA CYS A 53 -12.11 -17.47 -16.74
C CYS A 53 -11.46 -18.49 -15.80
N GLY A 54 -11.55 -18.30 -14.48
CA GLY A 54 -10.99 -19.20 -13.46
C GLY A 54 -9.45 -19.22 -13.38
N TYR A 55 -8.76 -18.42 -14.19
CA TYR A 55 -7.29 -18.38 -14.18
C TYR A 55 -6.75 -17.74 -12.89
N SER A 56 -5.72 -18.34 -12.31
CA SER A 56 -5.05 -17.82 -11.12
C SER A 56 -3.60 -17.42 -11.40
N TRP A 57 -3.17 -16.30 -10.83
CA TRP A 57 -1.79 -15.81 -10.95
C TRP A 57 -1.32 -15.14 -9.66
N ARG A 58 -0.01 -14.89 -9.58
CA ARG A 58 0.63 -14.21 -8.45
C ARG A 58 1.26 -12.93 -8.97
N ALA A 59 1.06 -11.82 -8.27
CA ALA A 59 1.65 -10.54 -8.65
C ALA A 59 1.96 -9.68 -7.42
N VAL A 60 2.85 -8.71 -7.59
CA VAL A 60 3.23 -7.77 -6.53
C VAL A 60 2.11 -6.74 -6.34
N VAL A 61 1.66 -6.57 -5.10
CA VAL A 61 0.63 -5.59 -4.72
C VAL A 61 1.29 -4.27 -4.33
N SER A 62 2.30 -4.34 -3.46
CA SER A 62 3.04 -3.17 -2.99
C SER A 62 4.46 -3.55 -2.57
N LYS A 63 5.35 -2.57 -2.62
CA LYS A 63 6.69 -2.65 -2.04
C LYS A 63 6.82 -1.56 -0.99
N ILE A 64 7.17 -1.97 0.21
CA ILE A 64 7.39 -1.09 1.36
C ILE A 64 8.87 -1.19 1.70
N ARG A 65 9.56 -0.06 1.78
CA ARG A 65 10.96 0.01 2.24
C ARG A 65 10.98 0.73 3.58
N THR A 66 11.43 0.03 4.62
CA THR A 66 11.41 0.52 6.00
C THR A 66 12.80 0.41 6.61
N GLY A 67 13.35 1.53 7.09
CA GLY A 67 14.64 1.57 7.81
C GLY A 67 15.37 2.91 7.63
N GLY A 68 16.19 3.29 8.61
CA GLY A 68 17.01 4.51 8.51
C GLY A 68 16.23 5.84 8.49
N SER A 69 15.27 6.05 9.40
CA SER A 69 14.42 7.26 9.57
C SER A 69 13.34 7.56 8.49
N ASP A 70 13.18 6.73 7.46
CA ASP A 70 12.23 6.98 6.36
C ASP A 70 11.44 5.72 5.95
N VAL A 71 10.17 5.89 5.57
CA VAL A 71 9.30 4.82 5.06
C VAL A 71 8.82 5.19 3.65
N GLU A 72 9.27 4.43 2.65
CA GLU A 72 8.83 4.60 1.26
C GLU A 72 7.80 3.51 0.90
N ILE A 73 6.63 3.94 0.45
CA ILE A 73 5.54 3.05 0.00
C ILE A 73 5.35 3.25 -1.51
N GLU A 74 5.77 2.27 -2.32
CA GLU A 74 5.46 2.23 -3.75
C GLU A 74 4.18 1.40 -3.95
N GLY A 75 3.05 2.10 -4.05
CA GLY A 75 1.73 1.56 -4.38
C GLY A 75 1.20 2.17 -5.69
N ARG A 76 0.19 1.51 -6.26
CA ARG A 76 -0.50 1.85 -7.53
C ARG A 76 -1.21 3.21 -7.43
N GLY A 77 -0.45 4.30 -7.53
CA GLY A 77 -0.92 5.69 -7.42
C GLY A 77 -0.06 6.47 -6.43
N GLU A 78 0.85 7.28 -6.97
CA GLU A 78 1.73 8.25 -6.29
C GLU A 78 2.60 7.70 -5.14
N GLY A 79 3.92 7.66 -5.39
CA GLY A 79 4.91 7.36 -4.35
C GLY A 79 4.78 8.36 -3.20
N LYS A 80 4.13 7.95 -2.12
CA LYS A 80 3.99 8.77 -0.92
C LYS A 80 5.21 8.50 -0.06
N LYS A 81 6.19 9.40 -0.15
CA LYS A 81 7.32 9.44 0.77
C LYS A 81 6.77 9.92 2.12
N VAL A 82 6.71 9.02 3.10
CA VAL A 82 6.28 9.38 4.45
C VAL A 82 7.55 9.54 5.27
N GLU A 83 8.03 10.78 5.32
CA GLU A 83 9.07 11.19 6.24
C GLU A 83 8.46 11.10 7.65
N LEU A 84 8.99 10.22 8.49
CA LEU A 84 8.66 10.17 9.93
C LEU A 84 9.39 11.33 10.62
N GLY A 85 9.03 12.55 10.20
CA GLY A 85 9.20 13.74 11.02
C GLY A 85 8.16 13.69 12.14
N GLU A 86 8.60 14.03 13.35
CA GLU A 86 7.80 14.09 14.55
C GLU A 86 6.48 14.89 14.38
N GLU A 87 5.56 14.63 15.31
CA GLU A 87 4.24 15.22 15.48
C GLU A 87 3.09 14.59 14.65
N ARG A 88 2.50 13.55 15.26
CA ARG A 88 1.05 13.36 15.16
C ARG A 88 0.39 14.64 15.67
N LYS A 89 0.14 15.62 14.81
CA LYS A 89 -0.70 16.76 15.14
C LYS A 89 -2.10 16.22 15.46
N GLY A 90 -2.34 15.97 16.74
CA GLY A 90 -3.68 15.77 17.26
C GLY A 90 -4.53 16.94 16.79
N LYS A 91 -5.76 16.64 16.38
CA LYS A 91 -6.73 17.68 16.05
C LYS A 91 -7.03 18.43 17.35
N VAL A 92 -6.41 19.60 17.56
CA VAL A 92 -6.78 20.49 18.65
C VAL A 92 -8.18 20.99 18.31
N ILE A 93 -9.16 20.56 19.09
CA ILE A 93 -10.51 21.10 19.02
C ILE A 93 -10.51 22.29 19.98
N GLU A 94 -10.39 23.49 19.42
CA GLU A 94 -10.56 24.72 20.18
C GLU A 94 -12.05 24.82 20.54
N ILE A 95 -12.37 24.55 21.81
CA ILE A 95 -13.71 24.78 22.36
C ILE A 95 -13.71 26.21 22.87
N ASP A 96 -14.51 27.08 22.23
CA ASP A 96 -14.71 28.44 22.69
C ASP A 96 -15.65 28.40 23.91
N LEU A 97 -15.17 28.83 25.08
CA LEU A 97 -15.92 28.79 26.34
C LEU A 97 -17.20 29.66 26.29
N SER A 98 -17.37 30.51 25.28
CA SER A 98 -18.56 31.34 25.09
C SER A 98 -19.80 30.54 24.64
N GLU A 99 -19.64 29.28 24.22
CA GLU A 99 -20.76 28.41 23.83
C GLU A 99 -21.40 27.66 25.02
N LEU A 100 -20.72 27.51 26.16
CA LEU A 100 -21.26 26.79 27.33
C LEU A 100 -22.08 27.65 28.31
N GLU A 101 -22.02 28.99 28.22
CA GLU A 101 -22.68 29.89 29.19
C GLU A 101 -24.06 30.37 28.73
N ARG A 102 -24.65 29.76 27.69
CA ARG A 102 -25.99 30.11 27.17
C ARG A 102 -27.07 29.06 27.44
N GLU A 103 -26.83 28.14 28.37
CA GLU A 103 -27.79 27.10 28.77
C GLU A 103 -28.05 27.05 30.29
N GLU A 104 -27.96 28.20 30.96
CA GLU A 104 -28.56 28.42 32.30
C GLU A 104 -29.37 29.74 32.32
N GLU A 105 -30.48 29.77 31.59
CA GLU A 105 -31.67 30.54 31.98
C GLU A 105 -32.94 29.72 31.75
#